data_AF-A0A0Q8ZRT0-F1
#
_entry.id   AF-A0A0Q8ZRT0-F1
#
_cell.length_a   1.000
_cell.length_b   1.000
_cell.length_c   1.000
_cell.angle_alpha   90.00
_cell.angle_beta   90.00
_cell.angle_gamma   90.00
#
_symmetry.space_group_name_H-M   'P 1'
#
loop_
_entity.id
_entity.type
_entity.pdbx_description
1 polymer ?
#
loop_
_entity_poly.entity_id
_entity_poly.type
_entity_poly.pdbx_seq_one_letter_code
_entity_poly.pdbx_strand_id
1 'polypeptide(L)'
;MYRGCLAIPYMRKSDWRGWSVASIRFRRIDGGSPKYWTVEGDKPRLYNTIALTRYSRDMAITEGEIDAITAELAGIPTVGVPGSQTWKPFMRELFLGYRIVNILSDGDDAGMDFAKQVAKTLPNARIIPMPDGEDVNSVVTKQGAHALLDRI
;
A
#
# COMPACT_ATOMS: atom_id res chain seq x y z
N MET A 1 17.91 -10.53 -14.93
CA MET A 1 16.43 -10.51 -14.97
C MET A 1 15.86 -9.13 -14.61
N TYR A 2 16.33 -8.45 -13.57
CA TYR A 2 15.73 -7.18 -13.09
C TYR A 2 16.37 -5.89 -13.63
N ARG A 3 17.25 -5.97 -14.64
CA ARG A 3 17.98 -4.80 -15.16
C ARG A 3 17.00 -3.83 -15.82
N GLY A 4 17.17 -2.53 -15.56
CA GLY A 4 16.28 -1.49 -16.09
C GLY A 4 14.93 -1.40 -15.39
N CYS A 5 14.74 -2.05 -14.24
CA CYS A 5 13.55 -1.88 -13.42
C CYS A 5 13.82 -0.90 -12.26
N LEU A 6 12.76 -0.21 -11.79
CA LEU A 6 12.76 0.50 -10.52
C LEU A 6 12.72 -0.52 -9.38
N ALA A 7 13.74 -0.51 -8.51
CA ALA A 7 13.79 -1.35 -7.32
C ALA A 7 13.03 -0.71 -6.16
N ILE A 8 12.15 -1.49 -5.52
CA ILE A 8 11.28 -1.08 -4.42
C ILE A 8 11.58 -1.98 -3.21
N PRO A 9 12.42 -1.51 -2.26
CA PRO A 9 12.83 -2.33 -1.12
C PRO A 9 11.71 -2.42 -0.07
N TYR A 10 11.49 -3.62 0.46
CA TYR A 10 10.59 -3.89 1.56
C TYR A 10 11.39 -3.89 2.87
N MET A 11 11.26 -2.80 3.61
CA MET A 11 11.94 -2.63 4.88
C MET A 11 11.24 -3.39 6.01
N ARG A 12 12.03 -3.96 6.91
CA ARG A 12 11.58 -4.62 8.15
C ARG A 12 12.49 -4.20 9.30
N LYS A 13 11.89 -3.94 10.47
CA LYS A 13 12.62 -3.78 11.73
C LYS A 13 12.72 -5.11 12.47
N SER A 14 13.88 -5.36 13.08
CA SER A 14 14.08 -6.43 14.04
C SER A 14 14.96 -5.93 15.18
N ASP A 15 14.80 -6.46 16.38
CA ASP A 15 15.53 -5.96 17.56
C ASP A 15 17.04 -6.22 17.47
N TRP A 16 17.44 -7.26 16.74
CA TRP A 16 18.84 -7.70 16.65
C TRP A 16 19.60 -7.16 15.42
N ARG A 17 18.91 -6.70 14.36
CA ARG A 17 19.54 -6.08 13.16
C ARG A 17 19.11 -4.64 12.89
N GLY A 18 18.20 -4.09 13.69
CA GLY A 18 17.56 -2.82 13.36
C GLY A 18 16.77 -2.92 12.06
N TRP A 19 16.84 -1.87 11.25
CA TRP A 19 16.20 -1.80 9.93
C TRP A 19 17.00 -2.56 8.88
N SER A 20 16.33 -3.42 8.12
CA SER A 20 16.93 -4.22 7.05
C SER A 20 15.95 -4.42 5.89
N VAL A 21 16.50 -4.70 4.70
CA VAL A 21 15.71 -5.04 3.50
C VAL A 21 15.35 -6.52 3.57
N ALA A 22 14.05 -6.82 3.67
CA ALA A 22 13.53 -8.18 3.74
C ALA A 22 13.23 -8.79 2.37
N SER A 23 12.89 -7.95 1.38
CA SER A 23 12.66 -8.31 -0.02
C SER A 23 12.78 -7.06 -0.90
N ILE A 24 12.83 -7.25 -2.21
CA ILE A 24 12.79 -6.18 -3.21
C ILE A 24 11.77 -6.56 -4.28
N ARG A 25 10.85 -5.66 -4.61
CA ARG A 25 10.03 -5.78 -5.82
C ARG A 25 10.55 -4.85 -6.90
N PHE A 26 10.31 -5.20 -8.15
CA PHE A 26 10.86 -4.47 -9.29
C PHE A 26 9.73 -4.04 -10.21
N ARG A 27 9.58 -2.73 -10.42
CA ARG A 27 8.63 -2.18 -11.39
C ARG A 27 9.33 -1.95 -12.72
N ARG A 28 8.80 -2.51 -13.81
CA ARG A 28 9.31 -2.22 -15.15
C ARG A 28 9.01 -0.77 -15.52
N ILE A 29 10.00 -0.07 -16.08
CA ILE A 29 9.84 1.31 -16.57
C ILE A 29 9.72 1.37 -18.10
N ASP A 30 10.01 0.27 -18.78
CA ASP A 30 9.95 0.13 -20.25
C ASP A 30 8.55 -0.21 -20.78
N GLY A 31 7.53 -0.25 -19.90
CA GLY A 31 6.15 -0.54 -20.25
C GLY A 31 5.86 -2.01 -20.59
N GLY A 32 6.82 -2.92 -20.43
CA GLY A 32 6.60 -4.33 -20.73
C GLY A 32 5.76 -5.08 -19.69
N SER A 33 5.35 -6.30 -20.05
CA SER A 33 4.55 -7.19 -19.19
C SER A 33 5.41 -8.35 -18.65
N PRO A 34 5.24 -8.79 -17.39
CA PRO A 34 4.39 -8.21 -16.35
C PRO A 34 4.93 -6.87 -15.82
N LYS A 35 4.04 -5.97 -15.37
CA LYS A 35 4.37 -4.61 -14.86
C LYS A 35 5.29 -4.67 -13.64
N TYR A 36 5.12 -5.67 -12.79
CA TYR A 36 5.90 -5.88 -11.57
C TYR A 36 6.51 -7.28 -11.52
N TRP A 37 7.74 -7.35 -11.01
CA TRP A 37 8.45 -8.57 -10.69
C TRP A 37 8.71 -8.67 -9.19
N THR A 38 8.74 -9.90 -8.70
CA THR A 38 9.07 -10.23 -7.32
C THR A 38 10.26 -11.20 -7.32
N VAL A 39 11.09 -11.17 -6.27
CA VAL A 39 12.15 -12.17 -6.08
C VAL A 39 11.51 -13.55 -5.89
N GLU A 40 12.13 -14.58 -6.46
CA GLU A 40 11.67 -15.96 -6.32
C GLU A 40 11.65 -16.39 -4.85
N GLY A 41 10.58 -17.09 -4.45
CA GLY A 41 10.39 -17.54 -3.07
C GLY A 41 9.96 -16.45 -2.08
N ASP A 42 9.71 -15.21 -2.54
CA ASP A 42 9.21 -14.17 -1.65
C ASP A 42 7.81 -14.51 -1.12
N LYS A 43 7.55 -14.08 0.11
CA LYS A 43 6.29 -14.30 0.80
C LYS A 43 5.42 -13.05 0.70
N PRO A 44 4.10 -13.18 0.84
CA PRO A 44 3.19 -12.04 1.00
C PRO A 44 3.67 -11.10 2.11
N ARG A 45 3.92 -9.83 1.78
CA ARG A 45 4.42 -8.80 2.71
C ARG A 45 3.69 -7.49 2.48
N LEU A 46 3.50 -6.74 3.57
CA LEU A 46 3.08 -5.36 3.51
C LEU A 46 4.26 -4.47 3.10
N TYR A 47 4.01 -3.57 2.17
CA TYR A 47 4.94 -2.50 1.86
C TYR A 47 4.83 -1.38 2.90
N ASN A 48 5.94 -0.67 3.12
CA ASN A 48 6.05 0.46 4.05
C ASN A 48 5.66 0.17 5.51
N THR A 49 6.10 -0.98 6.06
CA THR A 49 5.88 -1.28 7.49
C THR A 49 6.51 -0.28 8.46
N ILE A 50 7.39 0.60 7.97
CA ILE A 50 7.91 1.75 8.73
C ILE A 50 6.78 2.64 9.21
N ALA A 51 5.70 2.81 8.42
CA ALA A 51 4.55 3.62 8.82
C ALA A 51 3.92 3.16 10.13
N LEU A 52 3.89 1.84 10.36
CA LEU A 52 3.34 1.21 11.57
C LEU A 52 4.17 1.49 12.83
N THR A 53 5.41 1.97 12.68
CA THR A 53 6.30 2.27 13.82
C THR A 53 6.19 3.70 14.32
N ARG A 54 5.50 4.57 13.57
CA ARG A 54 5.25 5.96 13.96
C ARG A 54 3.90 6.05 14.66
N TYR A 55 3.82 6.88 15.69
CA TYR A 55 2.54 7.15 16.33
C TYR A 55 1.62 7.87 15.35
N SER A 56 0.45 7.29 15.10
CA SER A 56 -0.64 7.90 14.36
C SER A 56 -1.96 7.40 14.91
N ARG A 57 -2.99 8.25 14.91
CA ARG A 57 -4.35 7.84 15.28
C ARG A 57 -5.03 7.06 14.17
N ASP A 58 -4.72 7.41 12.92
CA ASP A 58 -5.33 6.83 11.72
C ASP A 58 -4.25 6.24 10.80
N MET A 59 -4.64 5.26 9.99
CA MET A 59 -3.76 4.59 9.03
C MET A 59 -4.46 4.48 7.69
N ALA A 60 -3.70 4.43 6.60
CA ALA A 60 -4.23 4.07 5.29
C ALA A 60 -3.65 2.76 4.75
N ILE A 61 -4.43 2.08 3.92
CA ILE A 61 -4.06 0.87 3.17
C ILE A 61 -4.33 1.14 1.68
N THR A 62 -3.36 0.84 0.83
CA THR A 62 -3.48 0.91 -0.65
C THR A 62 -3.19 -0.44 -1.29
N GLU A 63 -3.55 -0.59 -2.57
CA GLU A 63 -3.30 -1.80 -3.38
C GLU A 63 -1.89 -1.90 -3.95
N GLY A 64 -1.22 -0.76 -4.08
CA GLY A 64 0.11 -0.65 -4.68
C GLY A 64 1.15 -0.02 -3.75
N GLU A 65 2.41 -0.31 -4.02
CA GLU A 65 3.56 0.33 -3.37
C GLU A 65 3.67 1.81 -3.74
N ILE A 66 3.36 2.15 -5.00
CA ILE A 66 3.45 3.52 -5.51
C ILE A 66 2.37 4.41 -4.89
N ASP A 67 1.17 3.88 -4.71
CA ASP A 67 0.07 4.55 -4.01
C ASP A 67 0.42 4.82 -2.56
N ALA A 68 1.02 3.83 -1.88
CA ALA A 68 1.50 3.99 -0.51
C ALA A 68 2.59 5.06 -0.41
N ILE A 69 3.56 5.09 -1.33
CA ILE A 69 4.58 6.15 -1.39
C ILE A 69 3.91 7.51 -1.57
N THR A 70 2.93 7.60 -2.47
CA THR A 70 2.29 8.87 -2.80
C THR A 70 1.46 9.41 -1.64
N ALA A 71 0.69 8.54 -0.97
CA ALA A 71 -0.08 8.90 0.21
C ALA A 71 0.83 9.32 1.39
N GLU A 72 1.97 8.65 1.58
CA GLU A 72 2.98 9.05 2.56
C GLU A 72 3.55 10.45 2.28
N LEU A 73 3.86 10.74 1.01
CA LEU A 73 4.33 12.06 0.60
C LEU A 73 3.25 13.14 0.78
N ALA A 74 1.98 12.77 0.71
CA ALA A 74 0.85 13.64 1.06
C ALA A 74 0.64 13.79 2.58
N GLY A 75 1.44 13.12 3.42
CA GLY A 75 1.37 13.20 4.87
C GLY A 75 0.42 12.19 5.53
N ILE A 76 -0.08 11.22 4.78
CA ILE A 76 -0.96 10.16 5.30
C ILE A 76 -0.12 8.91 5.54
N PRO A 77 0.04 8.46 6.79
CA PRO A 77 0.81 7.25 7.03
C PRO A 77 0.08 6.02 6.45
N THR A 78 0.75 5.30 5.55
CA THR A 78 0.11 4.38 4.61
C THR A 78 0.94 3.12 4.37
N VAL A 79 0.29 1.96 4.31
CA VAL A 79 0.91 0.69 3.88
C VAL A 79 0.34 0.24 2.55
N GLY A 80 1.16 -0.45 1.75
CA GLY A 80 0.73 -1.04 0.47
C GLY A 80 0.56 -2.55 0.58
N VAL A 81 -0.50 -3.09 -0.03
CA VAL A 81 -0.78 -4.52 -0.12
C VAL A 81 -0.73 -4.94 -1.60
N PRO A 82 0.45 -5.31 -2.13
CA PRO A 82 0.61 -5.56 -3.56
C PRO A 82 -0.24 -6.76 -4.04
N GLY A 83 -1.40 -6.46 -4.60
CA GLY A 83 -2.35 -7.44 -5.10
C GLY A 83 -3.26 -8.05 -4.02
N SER A 84 -4.53 -8.23 -4.37
CA SER A 84 -5.58 -8.66 -3.44
C SER A 84 -5.32 -10.00 -2.74
N GLN A 85 -4.66 -10.94 -3.41
CA GLN A 85 -4.31 -12.25 -2.86
C GLN A 85 -3.20 -12.18 -1.77
N THR A 86 -2.51 -11.05 -1.65
CA THR A 86 -1.46 -10.81 -0.66
C THR A 86 -2.01 -10.58 0.73
N TRP A 87 -3.26 -10.09 0.87
CA TRP A 87 -3.89 -9.89 2.18
C TRP A 87 -4.07 -11.24 2.89
N LYS A 88 -3.49 -11.38 4.09
CA LYS A 88 -3.63 -12.57 4.92
C LYS A 88 -4.32 -12.22 6.24
N PRO A 89 -5.11 -13.15 6.83
CA PRO A 89 -5.87 -12.87 8.05
C PRO A 89 -5.03 -12.28 9.19
N PHE A 90 -3.80 -12.76 9.40
CA PHE A 90 -2.92 -12.26 10.47
C PHE A 90 -2.46 -10.81 10.27
N MET A 91 -2.55 -10.27 9.05
CA MET A 91 -2.14 -8.87 8.80
C MET A 91 -3.11 -7.88 9.45
N ARG A 92 -4.37 -8.27 9.69
CA ARG A 92 -5.38 -7.42 10.35
C ARG A 92 -4.93 -6.94 11.73
N GLU A 93 -4.18 -7.76 12.45
CA GLU A 93 -3.76 -7.50 13.84
C GLU A 93 -2.95 -6.21 13.96
N LEU A 94 -2.21 -5.85 12.90
CA LEU A 94 -1.42 -4.64 12.82
C LEU A 94 -2.27 -3.36 12.83
N PHE A 95 -3.57 -3.47 12.49
CA PHE A 95 -4.43 -2.33 12.27
C PHE A 95 -5.52 -2.13 13.34
N LEU A 96 -5.70 -3.09 14.25
CA LEU A 96 -6.76 -3.05 15.27
C LEU A 96 -6.54 -1.94 16.32
N GLY A 97 -5.31 -1.45 16.49
CA GLY A 97 -4.98 -0.38 17.41
C GLY A 97 -5.25 1.03 16.90
N TYR A 98 -5.54 1.21 15.60
CA TYR A 98 -5.85 2.52 15.04
C TYR A 98 -7.31 2.89 15.24
N ARG A 99 -7.60 4.19 15.30
CA ARG A 99 -8.96 4.72 15.38
C ARG A 99 -9.73 4.47 14.08
N ILE A 100 -9.11 4.80 12.94
CA ILE A 100 -9.67 4.59 11.59
C ILE A 100 -8.60 4.01 10.68
N VAL A 101 -8.98 3.02 9.88
CA VAL A 101 -8.16 2.46 8.80
C VAL A 101 -8.80 2.79 7.47
N ASN A 102 -8.22 3.76 6.77
CA ASN A 102 -8.68 4.22 5.46
C ASN A 102 -8.19 3.27 4.37
N ILE A 103 -9.11 2.57 3.72
CA ILE A 103 -8.76 1.72 2.58
C ILE A 103 -8.95 2.57 1.33
N LEU A 104 -7.83 3.05 0.79
CA LEU A 104 -7.77 3.83 -0.44
C LEU A 104 -7.86 2.84 -1.60
N SER A 105 -9.05 2.73 -2.17
CA SER A 105 -9.37 1.79 -3.25
C SER A 105 -9.16 2.47 -4.59
N ASP A 106 -8.55 1.77 -5.53
CA ASP A 106 -8.52 2.23 -6.91
C ASP A 106 -9.96 2.34 -7.46
N GLY A 107 -10.17 3.26 -8.40
CA GLY A 107 -11.47 3.55 -9.01
C GLY A 107 -11.93 2.52 -10.04
N ASP A 108 -11.69 1.24 -9.78
CA ASP A 108 -12.13 0.12 -10.62
C ASP A 108 -12.75 -1.03 -9.79
N ASP A 109 -13.35 -2.00 -10.49
CA ASP A 109 -14.04 -3.12 -9.83
C ASP A 109 -13.08 -3.99 -9.00
N ALA A 110 -11.85 -4.19 -9.49
CA ALA A 110 -10.86 -5.02 -8.83
C ALA A 110 -10.41 -4.41 -7.51
N GLY A 111 -10.19 -3.09 -7.50
CA GLY A 111 -9.83 -2.37 -6.29
C GLY A 111 -10.96 -2.33 -5.28
N MET A 112 -12.19 -2.16 -5.75
CA MET A 112 -13.36 -2.20 -4.88
C MET A 112 -13.55 -3.58 -4.22
N ASP A 113 -13.29 -4.66 -4.96
CA ASP A 113 -13.33 -6.02 -4.41
C ASP A 113 -12.24 -6.26 -3.36
N PHE A 114 -11.02 -5.78 -3.62
CA PHE A 114 -9.95 -5.78 -2.64
C PHE A 114 -10.35 -5.01 -1.37
N ALA A 115 -10.87 -3.79 -1.54
CA ALA A 115 -11.24 -2.94 -0.42
C ALA A 115 -12.32 -3.57 0.45
N LYS A 116 -13.34 -4.19 -0.18
CA LYS A 116 -14.36 -4.97 0.52
C LYS A 116 -13.77 -6.18 1.26
N GLN A 117 -12.81 -6.89 0.66
CA GLN A 117 -12.15 -8.03 1.28
C GLN A 117 -11.40 -7.63 2.55
N VAL A 118 -10.65 -6.52 2.51
CA VAL A 118 -9.91 -6.00 3.67
C VAL A 118 -10.87 -5.45 4.72
N ALA A 119 -11.86 -4.63 4.32
CA ALA A 119 -12.82 -4.00 5.22
C ALA A 119 -13.63 -5.03 6.03
N LYS A 120 -14.01 -6.17 5.44
CA LYS A 120 -14.69 -7.27 6.16
C LYS A 120 -13.88 -7.80 7.35
N THR A 121 -12.56 -7.64 7.34
CA THR A 121 -11.67 -8.11 8.40
C THR A 121 -11.34 -7.04 9.44
N LEU A 122 -11.76 -5.79 9.26
CA LEU A 122 -11.37 -4.68 10.13
C LEU A 122 -12.61 -3.93 10.63
N PRO A 123 -12.90 -3.92 11.94
CA PRO A 123 -14.08 -3.24 12.49
C PRO A 123 -13.99 -1.71 12.39
N ASN A 124 -12.78 -1.17 12.20
CA ASN A 124 -12.44 0.25 12.13
C ASN A 124 -12.09 0.69 10.69
N ALA A 125 -12.45 -0.10 9.67
CA ALA A 125 -12.17 0.22 8.29
C ALA A 125 -13.17 1.22 7.69
N ARG A 126 -12.64 2.18 6.92
CA ARG A 126 -13.42 3.10 6.07
C ARG A 126 -12.90 3.00 4.65
N ILE A 127 -13.73 2.54 3.72
CA ILE A 127 -13.38 2.49 2.29
C ILE A 127 -13.51 3.89 1.70
N ILE A 128 -12.47 4.33 0.99
CA ILE A 128 -12.41 5.60 0.28
C ILE A 128 -12.07 5.28 -1.19
N PRO A 129 -13.08 5.20 -2.08
CA PRO A 129 -12.83 4.98 -3.49
C PRO A 129 -12.21 6.23 -4.14
N MET A 130 -11.22 5.99 -5.00
CA MET A 130 -10.73 6.99 -5.94
C MET A 130 -11.77 7.20 -7.06
N PRO A 131 -11.72 8.34 -7.79
CA PRO A 131 -12.56 8.54 -8.97
C PRO A 131 -12.38 7.43 -10.00
N ASP A 132 -13.40 7.19 -10.81
CA ASP A 132 -13.42 6.15 -11.84
C ASP A 132 -12.14 6.16 -12.71
N GLY A 133 -11.43 5.03 -12.75
CA GLY A 133 -10.20 4.84 -13.51
C GLY A 133 -8.96 5.54 -12.94
N GLU A 134 -9.04 6.13 -11.76
CA GLU A 134 -7.90 6.74 -11.06
C GLU A 134 -7.38 5.85 -9.92
N ASP A 135 -6.07 5.91 -9.68
CA ASP A 135 -5.41 5.38 -8.49
C ASP A 135 -4.97 6.54 -7.58
N VAL A 136 -4.45 6.23 -6.39
CA VAL A 136 -4.03 7.28 -5.45
C VAL A 136 -2.91 8.13 -6.06
N ASN A 137 -1.98 7.50 -6.78
CA ASN A 137 -0.89 8.20 -7.44
C ASN A 137 -1.38 9.20 -8.49
N SER A 138 -2.35 8.81 -9.31
CA SER A 138 -2.87 9.62 -10.40
C SER A 138 -3.71 10.79 -9.90
N VAL A 139 -4.53 10.59 -8.85
CA VAL A 139 -5.26 11.69 -8.19
C VAL A 139 -4.29 12.76 -7.69
N VAL A 140 -3.26 12.36 -6.94
CA VAL A 140 -2.30 13.32 -6.37
C VAL A 140 -1.45 13.97 -7.46
N THR A 141 -1.06 13.23 -8.50
CA THR A 141 -0.25 13.79 -9.59
C THR A 141 -1.03 14.80 -10.44
N LYS A 142 -2.34 14.58 -10.63
CA LYS A 142 -3.20 15.47 -11.45
C LYS A 142 -3.72 16.68 -10.68
N GLN A 143 -4.05 16.50 -9.39
CA GLN A 143 -4.81 17.49 -8.62
C GLN A 143 -4.05 17.99 -7.37
N GLY A 144 -2.91 17.38 -7.05
CA GLY A 144 -2.13 17.71 -5.86
C GLY A 144 -2.55 16.92 -4.62
N ALA A 145 -1.75 17.04 -3.56
CA ALA A 145 -1.95 16.28 -2.31
C ALA A 145 -3.29 16.60 -1.61
N HIS A 146 -3.80 17.84 -1.75
CA HIS A 146 -5.06 18.23 -1.13
C HIS A 146 -6.23 17.36 -1.62
N ALA A 147 -6.23 16.96 -2.89
CA ALA A 147 -7.32 16.17 -3.47
C ALA A 147 -7.47 14.79 -2.82
N LEU A 148 -6.38 14.26 -2.26
CA LEU A 148 -6.40 13.06 -1.44
C LEU A 148 -6.79 13.36 0.01
N LEU A 149 -6.25 14.43 0.58
CA LEU A 149 -6.53 14.84 1.97
C LEU A 149 -8.00 15.20 2.20
N ASP A 150 -8.64 15.89 1.25
CA ASP A 150 -10.05 16.30 1.33
C ASP A 150 -11.02 15.10 1.36
N ARG A 151 -10.54 13.89 1.04
CA ARG A 151 -11.32 12.64 1.06
C ARG A 151 -11.26 11.90 2.40
N ILE A 152 -10.35 12.30 3.30
CA ILE A 152 -10.07 11.61 4.57
C ILE A 152 -10.66 12.39 5.75
#